data_AF-A0A2D8NNP2-F1
#
_entry.id   AF-A0A2D8NNP2-F1
#
_cell.length_a   1.000
_cell.length_b   1.000
_cell.length_c   1.000
_cell.angle_alpha   90.00
_cell.angle_beta   90.00
_cell.angle_gamma   90.00
#
_symmetry.space_group_name_H-M   'P 1'
#
loop_
_entity.id
_entity.type
_entity.pdbx_description
1 polymer ?
#
loop_
_entity_poly.entity_id
_entity_poly.type
_entity_poly.pdbx_seq_one_letter_code
_entity_poly.pdbx_strand_id
1 'polypeptide(L)' 'MSATSGTTTQTGAQAVVADATDPARRPDVLFRVRREEGQQPSAWWMIGAFVGVSAAVIVLLSFVPGGA' A
#
# COMPACT_ATOMS: atom_id res chain seq x y z
N MET A 1 38.28 26.90 31.57
CA MET A 1 37.72 25.54 31.49
C MET A 1 36.75 25.54 30.31
N SER A 2 37.22 25.18 29.11
CA SER A 2 36.37 25.18 27.91
C SER A 2 36.14 23.74 27.48
N ALA A 3 34.90 23.29 27.52
CA ALA A 3 34.50 21.96 27.05
C ALA A 3 34.54 21.93 25.52
N THR A 4 35.41 21.09 24.96
CA THR A 4 35.40 20.77 23.53
C THR A 4 34.23 19.84 23.26
N SER A 5 33.18 20.36 22.64
CA SER A 5 32.08 19.57 22.09
C SER A 5 32.63 18.58 21.07
N GLY A 6 32.76 17.31 21.45
CA GLY A 6 33.15 16.24 20.54
C GLY A 6 32.01 15.93 19.58
N THR A 7 32.19 16.28 18.31
CA THR A 7 31.32 15.83 17.23
C THR A 7 31.47 14.32 17.09
N THR A 8 30.57 13.55 17.68
CA THR A 8 30.50 12.09 17.45
C THR A 8 30.13 11.84 15.99
N THR A 9 31.04 11.24 15.23
CA THR A 9 30.83 10.85 13.83
C THR A 9 29.79 9.73 13.77
N GLN A 10 28.55 10.08 13.41
CA GLN A 10 27.47 9.13 13.23
C GLN A 10 27.68 8.39 11.90
N THR A 11 28.25 7.18 11.97
CA THR A 11 28.44 6.31 10.80
C THR A 11 27.12 5.62 10.42
N GLY A 12 26.98 5.21 9.15
CA GLY A 12 25.75 4.55 8.65
C GLY A 12 25.35 3.28 9.43
N ALA A 13 26.32 2.62 10.09
CA ALA A 13 26.09 1.48 10.97
C ALA A 13 25.25 1.84 12.23
N GLN A 14 25.33 3.08 12.71
CA GLN A 14 24.54 3.52 13.87
C GLN A 14 23.11 3.91 13.46
N ALA A 15 22.93 4.40 12.24
CA ALA A 15 21.61 4.66 11.67
C ALA A 15 20.81 3.36 11.58
N VAL A 16 21.38 2.26 11.07
CA VAL A 16 20.68 0.96 10.97
C VAL A 16 20.33 0.33 12.32
N VAL A 17 21.13 0.55 13.38
CA VAL A 17 20.82 0.02 14.74
C VAL A 17 19.70 0.81 15.41
N ALA A 18 19.70 2.14 15.28
CA ALA A 18 18.59 2.98 15.75
C ALA A 18 17.27 2.65 15.03
N ASP A 19 17.39 2.40 13.73
CA ASP A 19 16.30 2.07 12.82
C ASP A 19 15.79 0.61 12.95
N ALA A 20 16.61 -0.28 13.50
CA ALA A 20 16.22 -1.62 13.94
C ALA A 20 15.53 -1.64 15.31
N THR A 21 15.83 -0.66 16.17
CA THR A 21 15.24 -0.53 17.50
C THR A 21 13.81 0.02 17.44
N ASP A 22 13.54 0.91 16.48
CA ASP A 22 12.21 1.45 16.25
C ASP A 22 11.88 1.38 14.74
N PRO A 23 11.32 0.25 14.28
CA PRO A 23 10.91 0.10 12.89
C PRO A 23 9.88 1.14 12.44
N ALA A 24 9.23 1.88 13.34
CA ALA A 24 8.30 2.96 13.00
C ALA A 24 9.01 4.29 12.71
N ARG A 25 10.30 4.44 13.03
CA ARG A 25 11.12 5.60 12.65
C ARG A 25 11.74 5.51 11.26
N ARG A 26 11.59 4.36 10.59
CA ARG A 26 12.03 4.16 9.20
C ARG A 26 11.28 5.11 8.26
N PRO A 27 11.97 6.02 7.54
CA PRO A 27 11.30 6.95 6.62
C PRO A 27 10.57 6.23 5.47
N ASP A 28 11.01 5.02 5.11
CA ASP A 28 10.43 4.15 4.10
C ASP A 28 9.15 3.41 4.57
N VAL A 29 8.93 3.25 5.89
CA VAL A 29 7.71 2.61 6.39
C VAL A 29 6.55 3.58 6.61
N LEU A 30 6.78 4.89 6.53
CA LEU A 30 5.72 5.91 6.72
C LEU A 30 4.54 5.69 5.78
N PHE A 31 4.79 5.12 4.60
CA PHE A 31 3.77 4.85 3.59
C PHE A 31 3.45 3.36 3.40
N ARG A 32 4.15 2.47 4.11
CA ARG A 32 3.87 1.03 4.02
C ARG A 32 2.69 0.70 4.91
N VAL A 33 1.50 0.66 4.32
CA VAL A 33 0.29 0.14 4.97
C VAL A 33 0.54 -1.28 5.46
N ARG A 34 0.56 -1.47 6.78
CA ARG A 34 0.62 -2.79 7.42
C ARG A 34 -0.76 -3.43 7.27
N ARG A 35 -0.91 -4.33 6.31
CA ARG A 35 -2.05 -5.25 6.27
C ARG A 35 -1.74 -6.45 7.15
N GLU A 36 -2.74 -6.97 7.84
CA GLU A 36 -2.59 -8.18 8.63
C GLU A 36 -2.10 -9.34 7.74
N GLU A 37 -1.27 -10.21 8.33
CA GLU A 37 -0.80 -11.41 7.65
C GLU A 37 -2.01 -12.27 7.24
N GLY A 38 -2.14 -12.61 5.96
CA GLY A 38 -3.30 -13.33 5.42
C GLY A 38 -4.46 -12.44 4.96
N GLN A 39 -4.33 -11.11 4.95
CA GLN A 39 -5.33 -10.22 4.37
C GLN A 39 -5.46 -10.42 2.86
N GLN A 40 -6.47 -11.21 2.47
CA GLN A 40 -6.81 -11.46 1.06
C GLN A 40 -7.97 -10.56 0.64
N PRO A 41 -7.91 -9.92 -0.54
CA PRO A 41 -9.05 -9.20 -1.08
C PRO A 41 -10.20 -10.19 -1.34
N SER A 42 -11.43 -9.79 -1.02
CA SER A 42 -12.62 -10.61 -1.24
C SER A 42 -12.83 -10.89 -2.73
N ALA A 43 -12.97 -12.17 -3.09
CA ALA A 43 -13.25 -12.59 -4.47
C ALA A 43 -14.58 -12.02 -5.01
N TRP A 44 -15.51 -11.66 -4.12
CA TRP A 44 -16.79 -11.04 -4.50
C TRP A 44 -16.64 -9.72 -5.24
N TRP A 45 -15.52 -8.99 -5.07
CA TRP A 45 -15.24 -7.80 -5.88
C TRP A 45 -15.08 -8.11 -7.35
N MET A 46 -14.33 -9.16 -7.70
CA MET A 46 -14.14 -9.58 -9.10
C MET A 46 -15.44 -10.11 -9.69
N ILE A 47 -16.19 -10.90 -8.92
CA ILE A 47 -17.49 -11.43 -9.33
C ILE A 47 -18.47 -10.29 -9.58
N GLY A 48 -18.57 -9.33 -8.66
CA GLY A 48 -19.45 -8.18 -8.79
C GLY A 48 -19.08 -7.29 -9.98
N ALA A 49 -17.78 -7.05 -10.20
CA ALA A 49 -17.31 -6.29 -11.36
C ALA A 49 -17.69 -6.98 -12.68
N PHE A 50 -17.49 -8.29 -12.78
CA PHE A 50 -17.87 -9.06 -13.96
C PHE A 50 -19.38 -8.97 -14.23
N VAL A 51 -20.20 -9.30 -13.23
CA VAL A 51 -21.67 -9.28 -13.37
C VAL A 51 -22.17 -7.87 -13.70
N GLY A 52 -21.64 -6.84 -13.06
CA GLY A 52 -22.03 -5.45 -13.29
C GLY A 52 -21.71 -4.96 -14.70
N VAL A 53 -20.50 -5.23 -15.20
CA VAL A 53 -20.10 -4.85 -16.57
C VAL A 53 -20.92 -5.63 -17.61
N SER A 54 -21.09 -6.94 -17.43
CA SER A 54 -21.91 -7.75 -18.34
C SER A 54 -23.36 -7.25 -18.41
N ALA A 55 -23.97 -6.97 -17.26
CA ALA A 55 -25.32 -6.42 -17.20
C ALA A 55 -25.39 -5.05 -17.90
N ALA A 56 -24.41 -4.17 -17.68
CA ALA A 56 -24.35 -2.87 -18.33
C ALA A 56 -24.28 -2.98 -19.86
N VAL A 57 -23.46 -3.90 -20.39
CA VAL A 57 -23.37 -4.16 -21.83
C VAL A 57 -24.70 -4.69 -22.38
N ILE A 58 -25.33 -5.66 -21.70
CA ILE A 58 -26.62 -6.21 -22.11
C ILE A 58 -27.68 -5.10 -22.16
N VAL A 59 -27.77 -4.29 -21.10
CA VAL A 59 -28.70 -3.16 -21.02
C VAL A 59 -28.45 -2.20 -22.18
N LEU A 60 -27.20 -1.81 -22.42
CA LEU A 60 -26.85 -0.88 -23.49
C LEU A 60 -27.24 -1.42 -24.88
N LEU A 61 -26.93 -2.69 -25.16
CA LEU A 61 -27.27 -3.33 -26.44
C LEU A 61 -28.76 -3.60 -26.60
N SER A 62 -29.52 -3.74 -25.51
CA SER A 62 -30.99 -3.91 -25.56
C SER A 62 -31.72 -2.68 -26.08
N PHE A 63 -31.06 -1.51 -26.12
CA PHE A 63 -31.59 -0.31 -26.74
C PHE A 63 -31.19 -0.13 -28.21
N VAL A 64 -30.47 -1.10 -28.81
CA VAL A 64 -30.12 -1.09 -30.24
C VAL A 64 -31.21 -1.82 -31.04
N PRO A 65 -31.99 -1.11 -31.88
CA PRO A 65 -33.03 -1.75 -32.69
C PRO A 65 -32.40 -2.63 -33.78
N GLY A 66 -32.85 -3.89 -33.88
CA GLY A 66 -32.38 -4.85 -34.90
C GLY A 66 -31.23 -5.77 -34.47
N GLY A 67 -30.92 -5.87 -33.18
CA GLY A 67 -29.83 -6.70 -32.63
C GLY A 67 -30.15 -8.18 -32.37
N ALA A 68 -31.28 -8.70 -32.87
CA ALA A 68 -31.68 -10.10 -32.83
C ALA A 68 -32.18 -10.55 -34.20
#